data_AF-A0A537NTC9-F1
#
_entry.id   AF-A0A537NTC9-F1
#
_cell.length_a   1.000
_cell.length_b   1.000
_cell.length_c   1.000
_cell.angle_alpha   90.00
_cell.angle_beta   90.00
_cell.angle_gamma   90.00
#
_symmetry.space_group_name_H-M   'P 1'
#
loop_
_entity.id
_entity.type
_entity.pdbx_description
1 polymer ?
#
loop_
_entity_poly.entity_id
_entity_poly.type
_entity_poly.pdbx_seq_one_letter_code
_entity_poly.pdbx_strand_id
1 'polypeptide(L)'
;KNANGKSKIIELEGTVGASPANDRKKGFDDAITAAGGFTILASQSGDFARDKGRQVAETLLQAHPDTDIIYAHNDEMAIGAIAALEAAGKTPGKDVLIVSIDGEHDGVQAIIDGKIGAICGCSPLFGPKAFATMADYVAGKTIPPFIKNDDDFYDGTNAKDKLAGAF
;
A
#
# COMPACT_ATOMS: atom_id res chain seq x y z
N LYS A 1 10.89 4.80 9.04
CA LYS A 1 12.28 4.83 9.57
C LYS A 1 13.20 4.40 8.43
N ASN A 2 14.27 5.13 8.14
CA ASN A 2 15.31 4.66 7.22
C ASN A 2 16.09 3.56 7.96
N ALA A 3 16.10 2.34 7.42
CA ALA A 3 16.96 1.28 7.93
C ALA A 3 18.41 1.63 7.56
N ASN A 4 19.11 2.29 8.48
CA ASN A 4 20.57 2.49 8.45
C ASN A 4 21.15 3.38 7.34
N GLY A 5 20.35 4.26 6.72
CA GLY A 5 20.83 5.26 5.76
C GLY A 5 20.93 4.77 4.31
N LYS A 6 20.71 3.47 4.06
CA LYS A 6 20.55 2.85 2.75
C LYS A 6 19.58 1.68 2.89
N SER A 7 18.31 1.85 2.51
CA SER A 7 17.30 0.80 2.64
C SER A 7 17.00 0.14 1.29
N LYS A 8 16.89 -1.19 1.31
CA LYS A 8 16.57 -2.02 0.16
C LYS A 8 15.09 -2.40 0.16
N ILE A 9 14.44 -2.18 -0.98
CA ILE A 9 12.99 -2.34 -1.14
C ILE A 9 12.71 -3.46 -2.13
N ILE A 10 11.76 -4.32 -1.82
CA ILE A 10 11.03 -5.09 -2.83
C ILE A 10 9.63 -4.49 -3.00
N GLU A 11 9.17 -4.40 -4.24
CA GLU A 11 7.90 -3.79 -4.59
C GLU A 11 6.92 -4.86 -5.13
N LEU A 12 5.73 -4.93 -4.53
CA LEU A 12 4.62 -5.76 -4.97
C LEU A 12 3.62 -4.88 -5.73
N GLU A 13 3.67 -4.96 -7.05
CA GLU A 13 2.84 -4.12 -7.92
C GLU A 13 1.40 -4.66 -8.04
N GLY A 14 0.47 -3.76 -8.31
CA GLY A 14 -0.90 -4.13 -8.67
C GLY A 14 -1.03 -4.81 -10.04
N THR A 15 -2.26 -4.97 -10.51
CA THR A 15 -2.57 -5.54 -11.84
C THR A 15 -1.87 -4.76 -12.95
N VAL A 16 -1.19 -5.48 -13.84
CA VAL A 16 -0.43 -4.89 -14.96
C VAL A 16 -1.36 -4.08 -15.87
N GLY A 17 -1.00 -2.82 -16.11
CA GLY A 17 -1.76 -1.91 -16.96
C GLY A 17 -2.89 -1.16 -16.24
N ALA A 18 -3.19 -1.47 -14.97
CA ALA A 18 -4.14 -0.71 -14.19
C ALA A 18 -3.57 0.67 -13.82
N SER A 19 -4.37 1.73 -13.97
CA SER A 19 -3.92 3.09 -13.63
C SER A 19 -3.46 3.23 -12.17
N PRO A 20 -4.11 2.63 -11.15
CA PRO A 20 -3.63 2.74 -9.77
C PRO A 20 -2.24 2.12 -9.60
N ALA A 21 -1.95 0.98 -10.23
CA ALA A 21 -0.64 0.34 -10.14
C ALA A 21 0.46 1.25 -10.75
N ASN A 22 0.21 1.79 -11.93
CA ASN A 22 1.15 2.68 -12.62
C ASN A 22 1.41 3.97 -11.82
N ASP A 23 0.35 4.60 -11.30
CA ASP A 23 0.44 5.88 -10.59
C ASP A 23 1.06 5.71 -9.19
N ARG A 24 0.71 4.62 -8.47
CA ARG A 24 1.30 4.26 -7.17
C ARG A 24 2.80 3.97 -7.30
N LYS A 25 3.21 3.26 -8.35
CA LYS A 25 4.62 3.02 -8.66
C LYS A 25 5.36 4.33 -8.93
N LYS A 26 4.86 5.12 -9.88
CA LYS A 26 5.48 6.39 -10.25
C LYS A 26 5.64 7.32 -9.05
N GLY A 27 4.57 7.48 -8.26
CA GLY A 27 4.60 8.35 -7.08
C GLY A 27 5.62 7.91 -6.04
N PHE A 28 5.73 6.59 -5.81
CA PHE A 28 6.71 6.04 -4.88
C PHE A 28 8.13 6.20 -5.41
N ASP A 29 8.39 5.84 -6.67
CA ASP A 29 9.70 5.96 -7.33
C ASP A 29 10.22 7.41 -7.30
N ASP A 30 9.35 8.38 -7.62
CA ASP A 30 9.69 9.80 -7.58
C ASP A 30 10.04 10.25 -6.15
N ALA A 31 9.27 9.82 -5.15
CA ALA A 31 9.47 10.18 -3.75
C ALA A 31 10.78 9.61 -3.16
N ILE A 32 11.07 8.33 -3.41
CA ILE A 32 12.29 7.70 -2.89
C ILE A 32 13.55 8.22 -3.61
N THR A 33 13.43 8.58 -4.90
CA THR A 33 14.51 9.19 -5.66
C THR A 33 14.86 10.57 -5.10
N ALA A 34 13.85 11.38 -4.80
CA ALA A 34 14.03 12.70 -4.21
C ALA A 34 14.59 12.62 -2.77
N ALA A 35 14.14 11.66 -1.97
CA ALA A 35 14.63 11.47 -0.60
C ALA A 35 16.07 10.93 -0.56
N GLY A 36 16.45 10.09 -1.52
CA GLY A 36 17.74 9.40 -1.55
C GLY A 36 17.90 8.33 -0.47
N GLY A 37 18.90 7.45 -0.63
CA GLY A 37 19.18 6.39 0.34
C GLY A 37 18.22 5.19 0.29
N PHE A 38 17.50 5.02 -0.82
CA PHE A 38 16.63 3.87 -1.08
C PHE A 38 17.02 3.20 -2.41
N THR A 39 16.82 1.88 -2.50
CA THR A 39 17.05 1.13 -3.74
C THR A 39 16.00 0.04 -3.88
N ILE A 40 15.26 0.05 -4.99
CA ILE A 40 14.36 -1.05 -5.35
C ILE A 40 15.20 -2.18 -5.93
N LEU A 41 15.22 -3.32 -5.25
CA LEU A 41 15.95 -4.52 -5.67
C LEU A 41 15.20 -5.27 -6.77
N ALA A 42 13.89 -5.39 -6.60
CA ALA A 42 12.99 -6.05 -7.53
C ALA A 42 11.58 -5.48 -7.39
N SER A 43 10.85 -5.50 -8.49
CA SER A 43 9.45 -5.10 -8.55
C SER A 43 8.68 -6.11 -9.40
N GLN A 44 7.58 -6.64 -8.88
CA GLN A 44 6.79 -7.64 -9.58
C GLN A 44 5.32 -7.55 -9.19
N SER A 45 4.43 -7.74 -10.18
CA SER A 45 2.99 -7.74 -9.96
C SER A 45 2.53 -8.90 -9.09
N GLY A 46 1.88 -8.57 -7.98
CA GLY A 46 1.05 -9.46 -7.16
C GLY A 46 -0.43 -9.38 -7.50
N ASP A 47 -0.80 -8.71 -8.59
CA ASP A 47 -2.16 -8.62 -9.14
C ASP A 47 -3.23 -8.13 -8.15
N PHE A 48 -2.85 -7.29 -7.19
CA PHE A 48 -3.70 -6.83 -6.07
C PHE A 48 -4.31 -7.96 -5.23
N ALA A 49 -3.85 -9.21 -5.38
CA ALA A 49 -4.45 -10.38 -4.76
C ALA A 49 -3.56 -10.92 -3.65
N ARG A 50 -4.15 -11.24 -2.48
CA ARG A 50 -3.44 -11.74 -1.30
C ARG A 50 -2.54 -12.94 -1.59
N ASP A 51 -3.11 -13.97 -2.22
CA ASP A 51 -2.37 -15.19 -2.53
C ASP A 51 -1.23 -14.96 -3.52
N LYS A 52 -1.45 -14.11 -4.52
CA LYS A 52 -0.43 -13.81 -5.52
C LYS A 52 0.66 -12.91 -4.95
N GLY A 53 0.28 -11.91 -4.16
CA GLY A 53 1.21 -11.09 -3.37
C GLY A 53 2.10 -11.93 -2.46
N ARG A 54 1.53 -12.94 -1.77
CA ARG A 54 2.31 -13.92 -0.99
C ARG A 54 3.34 -14.66 -1.85
N GLN A 55 2.92 -15.26 -2.96
CA GLN A 55 3.82 -16.02 -3.85
C GLN A 55 4.98 -15.16 -4.39
N VAL A 56 4.68 -13.91 -4.76
CA VAL A 56 5.69 -12.96 -5.23
C VAL A 56 6.62 -12.58 -4.08
N ALA A 57 6.08 -12.26 -2.90
CA ALA A 57 6.89 -11.95 -1.73
C ALA A 57 7.83 -13.12 -1.34
N GLU A 58 7.33 -14.36 -1.32
CA GLU A 58 8.13 -15.57 -1.09
C GLU A 58 9.30 -15.66 -2.07
N THR A 59 9.02 -15.45 -3.37
CA THR A 59 10.03 -15.50 -4.43
C THR A 59 11.08 -14.40 -4.28
N LEU A 60 10.64 -13.15 -4.07
CA LEU A 60 11.52 -12.00 -3.96
C LEU A 60 12.36 -12.02 -2.67
N LEU A 61 11.80 -12.48 -1.55
CA LEU A 61 12.54 -12.63 -0.28
C LEU A 61 13.61 -13.73 -0.36
N GLN A 62 13.39 -14.79 -1.15
CA GLN A 62 14.41 -15.80 -1.42
C GLN A 62 15.55 -15.23 -2.28
N ALA A 63 15.22 -14.43 -3.31
CA ALA A 63 16.21 -13.79 -4.17
C ALA A 63 16.97 -12.64 -3.47
N HIS A 64 16.30 -11.96 -2.53
CA HIS A 64 16.77 -10.76 -1.85
C HIS A 64 16.58 -10.89 -0.32
N PRO A 65 17.33 -11.78 0.35
CA PRO A 65 17.16 -12.06 1.79
C PRO A 65 17.53 -10.87 2.70
N ASP A 66 18.24 -9.88 2.13
CA ASP A 66 18.69 -8.62 2.72
C ASP A 66 17.71 -7.45 2.48
N THR A 67 16.47 -7.74 2.09
CA THR A 67 15.38 -6.75 2.00
C THR A 67 15.12 -6.10 3.35
N ASP A 68 15.04 -4.76 3.38
CA ASP A 68 14.69 -3.97 4.57
C ASP A 68 13.20 -3.58 4.58
N ILE A 69 12.60 -3.38 3.39
CA ILE A 69 11.25 -2.84 3.21
C ILE A 69 10.51 -3.60 2.12
N ILE A 70 9.23 -3.90 2.36
CA ILE A 70 8.26 -4.29 1.34
C ILE A 70 7.31 -3.10 1.11
N TYR A 71 7.23 -2.63 -0.12
CA TYR A 71 6.17 -1.72 -0.56
C TYR A 71 5.16 -2.52 -1.36
N ALA A 72 3.92 -2.57 -0.89
CA ALA A 72 2.83 -3.23 -1.59
C ALA A 72 1.83 -2.20 -2.11
N HIS A 73 1.42 -2.31 -3.37
CA HIS A 73 0.46 -1.37 -3.92
C HIS A 73 -0.94 -1.51 -3.30
N ASN A 74 -1.26 -2.59 -2.59
CA ASN A 74 -2.44 -2.66 -1.74
C ASN A 74 -2.25 -3.48 -0.45
N ASP A 75 -3.23 -3.41 0.44
CA ASP A 75 -3.26 -4.12 1.72
C ASP A 75 -3.34 -5.64 1.56
N GLU A 76 -4.13 -6.16 0.62
CA GLU A 76 -4.22 -7.60 0.36
C GLU A 76 -2.84 -8.22 0.05
N MET A 77 -2.06 -7.60 -0.84
CA MET A 77 -0.71 -8.07 -1.13
C MET A 77 0.23 -7.90 0.07
N ALA A 78 0.06 -6.85 0.89
CA ALA A 78 0.82 -6.65 2.11
C ALA A 78 0.54 -7.76 3.15
N ILE A 79 -0.72 -8.17 3.30
CA ILE A 79 -1.14 -9.28 4.15
C ILE A 79 -0.57 -10.61 3.64
N GLY A 80 -0.54 -10.81 2.32
CA GLY A 80 0.18 -11.92 1.72
C GLY A 80 1.68 -11.92 2.05
N ALA A 81 2.31 -10.75 2.02
CA ALA A 81 3.73 -10.57 2.34
C ALA A 81 4.05 -10.82 3.82
N ILE A 82 3.13 -10.48 4.74
CA ILE A 82 3.22 -10.84 6.16
C ILE A 82 3.38 -12.36 6.31
N ALA A 83 2.51 -13.14 5.67
CA ALA A 83 2.58 -14.60 5.73
C ALA A 83 3.90 -15.15 5.14
N ALA A 84 4.39 -14.55 4.05
CA ALA A 84 5.67 -14.92 3.44
C ALA A 84 6.86 -14.67 4.38
N LEU A 85 6.88 -13.52 5.07
CA LEU A 85 7.91 -13.17 6.05
C LEU A 85 7.89 -14.12 7.26
N GLU A 86 6.70 -14.38 7.81
CA GLU A 86 6.52 -15.29 8.94
C GLU A 86 6.97 -16.72 8.58
N ALA A 87 6.64 -17.19 7.37
CA ALA A 87 7.09 -18.49 6.86
C ALA A 87 8.62 -18.55 6.67
N ALA A 88 9.26 -17.42 6.36
CA ALA A 88 10.71 -17.28 6.28
C ALA A 88 11.39 -17.09 7.66
N GLY A 89 10.63 -17.16 8.76
CA GLY A 89 11.14 -16.97 10.12
C GLY A 89 11.53 -15.52 10.45
N LYS A 90 11.06 -14.55 9.65
CA LYS A 90 11.23 -13.11 9.90
C LYS A 90 10.01 -12.54 10.62
N THR A 91 10.23 -11.49 11.39
CA THR A 91 9.19 -10.75 12.12
C THR A 91 8.75 -9.53 11.29
N PRO A 92 7.53 -9.54 10.71
CA PRO A 92 6.99 -8.37 10.00
C PRO A 92 6.98 -7.12 10.87
N GLY A 93 7.27 -5.95 10.28
CA GLY A 93 7.32 -4.66 10.99
C GLY A 93 8.54 -4.45 11.89
N LYS A 94 9.36 -5.49 12.11
CA LYS A 94 10.61 -5.42 12.88
C LYS A 94 11.83 -5.79 12.04
N ASP A 95 11.86 -6.98 11.47
CA ASP A 95 12.98 -7.46 10.66
C ASP A 95 12.87 -6.92 9.23
N VAL A 96 11.64 -6.74 8.73
CA VAL A 96 11.34 -6.11 7.44
C VAL A 96 10.14 -5.19 7.64
N LEU A 97 10.27 -3.91 7.27
CA LEU A 97 9.15 -2.96 7.33
C LEU A 97 8.19 -3.21 6.17
N ILE A 98 6.90 -3.02 6.40
CA ILE A 98 5.88 -3.12 5.35
C ILE A 98 5.12 -1.80 5.29
N VAL A 99 4.89 -1.28 4.09
CA VAL A 99 4.00 -0.15 3.84
C VAL A 99 3.09 -0.47 2.66
N SER A 100 1.84 -0.03 2.74
CA SER A 100 0.83 -0.33 1.72
C SER A 100 -0.16 0.81 1.49
N ILE A 101 -1.15 0.55 0.65
CA ILE A 101 -2.19 1.49 0.25
C ILE A 101 -3.55 0.79 0.37
N ASP A 102 -4.59 1.55 0.68
CA ASP A 102 -6.03 1.25 0.72
C ASP A 102 -6.62 1.60 2.09
N GLY A 103 -6.19 0.97 3.17
CA GLY A 103 -6.75 1.19 4.51
C GLY A 103 -7.92 0.27 4.82
N GLU A 104 -7.82 -0.98 4.36
CA GLU A 104 -8.76 -2.05 4.69
C GLU A 104 -8.66 -2.40 6.18
N HIS A 105 -9.76 -2.88 6.75
CA HIS A 105 -9.83 -3.22 8.17
C HIS A 105 -8.71 -4.19 8.59
N ASP A 106 -8.43 -5.23 7.79
CA ASP A 106 -7.35 -6.18 8.06
C ASP A 106 -5.97 -5.51 8.00
N GLY A 107 -5.75 -4.58 7.06
CA GLY A 107 -4.51 -3.82 6.93
C GLY A 107 -4.28 -2.89 8.13
N VAL A 108 -5.31 -2.14 8.53
CA VAL A 108 -5.26 -1.25 9.69
C VAL A 108 -5.07 -2.04 10.99
N GLN A 109 -5.73 -3.20 11.12
CA GLN A 109 -5.48 -4.11 12.23
C GLN A 109 -4.02 -4.61 12.23
N ALA A 110 -3.44 -4.90 11.06
CA ALA A 110 -2.03 -5.29 10.97
C ALA A 110 -1.06 -4.16 11.37
N ILE A 111 -1.44 -2.88 11.28
CA ILE A 111 -0.69 -1.78 11.91
C ILE A 111 -0.74 -1.89 13.44
N ILE A 112 -1.93 -2.11 14.00
CA ILE A 112 -2.13 -2.24 15.46
C ILE A 112 -1.32 -3.41 16.01
N ASP A 113 -1.25 -4.50 15.25
CA ASP A 113 -0.45 -5.69 15.59
C ASP A 113 1.06 -5.49 15.36
N GLY A 114 1.47 -4.32 14.85
CA GLY A 114 2.86 -3.96 14.61
C GLY A 114 3.50 -4.64 13.39
N LYS A 115 2.70 -5.23 12.50
CA LYS A 115 3.15 -5.95 11.30
C LYS A 115 3.30 -5.05 10.08
N ILE A 116 2.47 -4.01 9.98
CA ILE A 116 2.55 -2.96 8.95
C ILE A 116 2.95 -1.63 9.61
N GLY A 117 3.85 -0.89 8.98
CA GLY A 117 4.34 0.38 9.50
C GLY A 117 3.43 1.57 9.24
N ALA A 118 2.86 1.65 8.03
CA ALA A 118 1.93 2.69 7.62
C ALA A 118 1.12 2.28 6.38
N ILE A 119 -0.08 2.83 6.26
CA ILE A 119 -0.97 2.65 5.12
C ILE A 119 -1.47 4.01 4.64
N CYS A 120 -1.29 4.29 3.34
CA CYS A 120 -1.97 5.41 2.69
C CYS A 120 -3.39 4.96 2.30
N GLY A 121 -4.41 5.69 2.72
CA GLY A 121 -5.79 5.35 2.41
C GLY A 121 -6.10 5.47 0.90
N CYS A 122 -7.07 4.68 0.45
CA CYS A 122 -7.74 4.81 -0.84
C CYS A 122 -9.22 4.48 -0.61
N SER A 123 -10.02 5.49 -0.29
CA SER A 123 -11.39 5.25 0.16
C SER A 123 -12.28 4.72 -0.98
N PRO A 124 -13.00 3.59 -0.80
CA PRO A 124 -13.98 3.12 -1.77
C PRO A 124 -15.30 3.91 -1.69
N LEU A 125 -15.46 4.79 -0.68
CA LEU A 125 -16.71 5.50 -0.38
C LEU A 125 -16.91 6.75 -1.24
N PHE A 126 -16.78 6.62 -2.56
CA PHE A 126 -17.06 7.71 -3.51
C PHE A 126 -18.51 7.74 -4.01
N GLY A 127 -19.35 6.77 -3.61
CA GLY A 127 -20.76 6.67 -4.04
C GLY A 127 -21.59 7.94 -3.83
N PRO A 128 -21.65 8.51 -2.61
CA PRO A 128 -22.36 9.77 -2.37
C PRO A 128 -21.85 10.93 -3.24
N LYS A 129 -20.53 11.03 -3.41
CA LYS A 129 -19.89 12.04 -4.25
C LYS A 129 -20.25 11.85 -5.74
N ALA A 130 -20.34 10.59 -6.20
CA ALA A 130 -20.77 10.25 -7.56
C ALA A 130 -22.24 10.62 -7.81
N PHE A 131 -23.16 10.27 -6.90
CA PHE A 131 -24.58 10.62 -7.03
C PHE A 131 -24.81 12.13 -6.95
N ALA A 132 -24.11 12.84 -6.07
CA ALA A 132 -24.18 14.30 -6.00
C ALA A 132 -23.70 14.93 -7.32
N THR A 133 -22.58 14.44 -7.87
CA THR A 133 -22.05 14.89 -9.17
C THR A 133 -23.06 14.68 -10.30
N MET A 134 -23.74 13.53 -10.32
CA MET A 134 -24.78 13.21 -11.29
C MET A 134 -25.97 14.17 -11.18
N ALA A 135 -26.44 14.44 -9.95
CA ALA A 135 -27.53 15.39 -9.70
C ALA A 135 -27.16 16.80 -10.15
N ASP A 136 -25.93 17.24 -9.86
CA ASP A 136 -25.41 18.55 -10.27
C ASP A 136 -25.32 18.68 -11.79
N TYR A 137 -24.89 17.62 -12.49
CA TYR A 137 -24.87 17.57 -13.95
C TYR A 137 -26.28 17.70 -14.54
N VAL A 138 -27.26 16.94 -14.02
CA VAL A 138 -28.66 17.00 -14.46
C VAL A 138 -29.26 18.39 -14.20
N ALA A 139 -28.83 19.08 -13.14
CA ALA A 139 -29.23 20.45 -12.83
C ALA A 139 -28.54 21.52 -13.70
N GLY A 140 -27.71 21.12 -14.69
CA GLY A 140 -27.03 22.03 -15.60
C GLY A 140 -25.83 22.75 -14.99
N LYS A 141 -25.31 22.27 -13.85
CA LYS A 141 -24.10 22.85 -13.24
C LYS A 141 -22.85 22.41 -13.99
N THR A 142 -21.85 23.29 -14.04
CA THR A 142 -20.52 22.94 -14.55
C THR A 142 -19.82 22.01 -13.57
N ILE A 143 -19.38 20.85 -14.05
CA ILE A 143 -18.66 19.85 -13.26
C ILE A 143 -17.16 19.95 -13.55
N PRO A 144 -16.28 19.95 -12.54
CA PRO A 144 -14.85 19.90 -12.79
C PRO A 144 -14.46 18.57 -13.45
N PRO A 145 -13.45 18.56 -14.34
CA PRO A 145 -13.03 17.35 -15.05
C PRO A 145 -12.39 16.29 -14.15
N PHE A 146 -11.98 16.70 -12.95
CA PHE A 146 -11.41 15.82 -11.93
C PHE A 146 -12.04 16.12 -10.58
N ILE A 147 -12.58 15.08 -9.96
CA ILE A 147 -13.15 15.14 -8.62
C ILE A 147 -12.32 14.22 -7.74
N LYS A 148 -11.60 14.80 -6.80
CA LYS A 148 -10.74 14.04 -5.89
C LYS A 148 -11.58 13.35 -4.82
N ASN A 149 -11.31 12.07 -4.57
CA ASN A 149 -11.81 11.40 -3.37
C ASN A 149 -10.92 11.70 -2.17
N ASP A 150 -11.51 11.78 -0.98
CA ASP A 150 -10.76 12.06 0.24
C ASP A 150 -10.24 10.74 0.80
N ASP A 151 -8.95 10.73 1.12
CA ASP A 151 -8.22 9.55 1.59
C ASP A 151 -7.70 9.78 3.00
N ASP A 152 -7.59 8.69 3.75
CA ASP A 152 -7.03 8.68 5.09
C ASP A 152 -5.54 8.32 5.10
N PHE A 153 -4.91 8.43 6.26
CA PHE A 153 -3.58 7.87 6.50
C PHE A 153 -3.58 7.18 7.85
N TYR A 154 -2.99 5.98 7.89
CA TYR A 154 -2.94 5.12 9.05
C TYR A 154 -1.49 4.80 9.42
N ASP A 155 -1.16 4.95 10.70
CA ASP A 155 0.12 4.52 11.28
C ASP A 155 -0.08 4.11 12.75
N GLY A 156 1.02 3.72 13.41
CA GLY A 156 0.98 3.29 14.81
C GLY A 156 0.48 4.35 15.81
N THR A 157 0.31 5.62 15.40
CA THR A 157 -0.20 6.70 16.25
C THR A 157 -1.72 6.86 16.19
N ASN A 158 -2.37 6.41 15.11
CA ASN A 158 -3.79 6.68 14.88
C ASN A 158 -4.61 5.44 14.47
N ALA A 159 -3.99 4.33 14.10
CA ALA A 159 -4.69 3.16 13.55
C ALA A 159 -5.76 2.62 14.50
N LYS A 160 -5.49 2.57 15.80
CA LYS A 160 -6.44 2.10 16.81
C LYS A 160 -7.71 2.95 16.87
N ASP A 161 -7.57 4.26 16.79
CA ASP A 161 -8.71 5.19 16.88
C ASP A 161 -9.51 5.21 15.58
N LYS A 162 -8.85 4.95 14.45
CA LYS A 162 -9.47 4.96 13.12
C LYS A 162 -9.97 3.60 12.64
N LEU A 163 -9.68 2.49 13.34
CA LEU A 163 -10.02 1.13 12.90
C LEU A 163 -11.50 0.97 12.56
N ALA A 164 -12.41 1.55 13.34
CA ALA A 164 -13.85 1.45 13.08
C ALA A 164 -14.31 2.16 11.79
N GLY A 165 -13.49 3.05 11.23
CA GLY A 165 -13.71 3.72 9.95
C GLY A 165 -12.93 3.12 8.78
N ALA A 166 -12.06 2.13 9.04
CA ALA A 166 -11.45 1.33 7.99
C ALA A 166 -12.52 0.45 7.34
N PHE A 167 -12.38 0.19 6.04
CA PHE A 167 -13.40 -0.47 5.23
C PHE A 167 -13.18 -1.97 5.06
#